data_AF-A0A351VMJ2-F1
#
_entry.id   AF-A0A351VMJ2-F1
#
_cell.length_a   1.000
_cell.length_b   1.000
_cell.length_c   1.000
_cell.angle_alpha   90.00
_cell.angle_beta   90.00
_cell.angle_gamma   90.00
#
_symmetry.space_group_name_H-M   'P 1'
#
loop_
_entity.id
_entity.type
_entity.pdbx_description
1 polymer ?
#
loop_
_entity_poly.entity_id
_entity_poly.type
_entity_poly.pdbx_seq_one_letter_code
_entity_poly.pdbx_strand_id
1 'polypeptide(L)' 'MPEDNKAFINGDATIENNFMHHAPGPGDTEKYEAIRAKCKECAYLVNDLAPFSRERSIAITKLEEAMFWANAAVARN' A
#
# COMPACT_ATOMS: atom_id res chain seq x y z
N MET A 1 -12.40 -43.29 -19.76
CA MET A 1 -11.42 -42.31 -19.21
C MET A 1 -11.72 -40.97 -19.84
N PRO A 2 -12.04 -39.97 -19.01
CA PRO A 2 -11.04 -38.97 -18.65
C PRO A 2 -10.96 -38.77 -17.14
N GLU A 3 -9.75 -38.56 -16.62
CA GLU A 3 -9.51 -38.25 -15.21
C GLU A 3 -9.38 -36.74 -14.98
N ASP A 4 -9.94 -36.36 -13.84
CA ASP A 4 -10.20 -35.01 -13.37
C ASP A 4 -8.93 -34.23 -12.96
N ASN A 5 -8.98 -32.94 -13.27
CA ASN A 5 -8.55 -31.80 -12.43
C ASN A 5 -7.54 -32.07 -11.30
N LYS A 6 -6.29 -31.59 -11.45
CA LYS A 6 -5.53 -30.91 -10.37
C LYS A 6 -4.54 -29.90 -10.94
N ALA A 7 -5.01 -28.68 -11.21
CA ALA A 7 -4.14 -27.50 -11.27
C ALA A 7 -4.34 -26.67 -9.99
N PHE A 8 -3.95 -27.23 -8.85
CA PHE A 8 -3.93 -26.56 -7.54
C PHE A 8 -2.50 -26.26 -7.14
N ILE A 9 -1.74 -25.43 -7.85
CA ILE A 9 -0.54 -24.81 -7.27
C ILE A 9 -0.31 -23.43 -7.90
N ASN A 10 -0.88 -22.40 -7.27
CA ASN A 10 -0.45 -21.00 -7.42
C ASN A 10 -0.69 -20.21 -6.12
N GLY A 11 -0.76 -20.92 -4.98
CA GLY A 11 -1.02 -20.32 -3.66
C GLY A 11 0.24 -19.82 -2.94
N ASP A 12 1.39 -20.44 -3.15
CA ASP A 12 2.56 -20.24 -2.29
C ASP A 12 3.52 -19.14 -2.77
N ALA A 13 3.75 -19.01 -4.08
CA ALA A 13 4.75 -18.06 -4.59
C ALA A 13 4.42 -16.59 -4.26
N THR A 14 3.13 -16.22 -4.28
CA THR A 14 2.68 -14.87 -3.91
C THR A 14 2.82 -14.62 -2.41
N ILE A 15 2.58 -15.64 -1.58
CA ILE A 15 2.74 -15.55 -0.12
C ILE A 15 4.22 -15.40 0.21
N GLU A 16 5.08 -16.25 -0.32
CA GLU A 16 6.53 -16.17 -0.10
C GLU A 16 7.09 -14.82 -0.56
N ASN A 17 6.76 -14.35 -1.78
CA ASN A 17 7.14 -13.01 -2.24
C ASN A 17 6.58 -11.89 -1.35
N ASN A 18 5.39 -12.10 -0.75
CA ASN A 18 4.78 -11.13 0.15
C ASN A 18 5.46 -11.02 1.52
N PHE A 19 6.21 -12.05 1.93
CA PHE A 19 6.93 -12.14 3.20
C PHE A 19 8.46 -12.11 3.05
N MET A 20 8.99 -12.18 1.83
CA MET A 20 10.40 -11.92 1.55
C MET A 20 10.73 -10.45 1.85
N HIS A 21 11.71 -10.26 2.73
CA HIS A 21 12.22 -8.93 3.05
C HIS A 21 13.10 -8.42 1.91
N HIS A 22 12.53 -7.59 1.03
CA HIS A 22 13.31 -6.79 0.10
C HIS A 22 13.92 -5.61 0.87
N ALA A 23 15.22 -5.66 1.12
CA ALA A 23 15.94 -4.49 1.60
C ALA A 23 15.84 -3.38 0.52
N PRO A 24 15.42 -2.15 0.87
CA PRO A 24 15.20 -1.10 -0.11
C PRO A 24 16.49 -0.80 -0.87
N GLY A 25 16.42 -0.87 -2.19
CA GLY A 25 17.55 -0.54 -3.05
C GLY A 25 17.79 0.98 -3.11
N PRO A 26 18.96 1.41 -3.60
CA PRO A 26 19.20 2.83 -3.90
C PRO A 26 18.18 3.28 -4.96
N GLY A 27 17.21 4.11 -4.56
CA GLY A 27 16.11 4.63 -5.39
C GLY A 27 14.71 4.38 -4.82
N ASP A 28 14.53 3.39 -3.95
CA ASP A 28 13.23 3.14 -3.32
C ASP A 28 12.93 4.16 -2.22
N THR A 29 13.98 4.68 -1.57
CA THR A 29 13.88 5.78 -0.59
C THR A 29 13.19 7.01 -1.18
N GLU A 30 13.57 7.45 -2.39
CA GLU A 30 12.96 8.61 -3.04
C GLU A 30 11.48 8.38 -3.34
N LYS A 31 11.10 7.17 -3.77
CA LYS A 31 9.69 6.80 -4.00
C LYS A 31 8.87 6.85 -2.70
N TYR A 32 9.39 6.27 -1.61
CA TYR A 32 8.73 6.31 -0.31
C TYR A 32 8.54 7.74 0.19
N GLU A 33 9.56 8.58 0.07
CA GLU A 33 9.51 9.98 0.47
C GLU A 33 8.48 10.77 -0.34
N ALA A 34 8.46 10.59 -1.67
CA ALA A 34 7.48 11.23 -2.54
C ALA A 34 6.03 10.86 -2.19
N ILE A 35 5.77 9.56 -1.99
CA ILE A 35 4.43 9.06 -1.58
C ILE A 35 4.02 9.65 -0.23
N ARG A 36 4.90 9.55 0.77
CA ARG A 36 4.63 10.07 2.13
C ARG A 36 4.39 11.57 2.12
N ALA A 37 5.19 12.33 1.37
CA ALA A 37 5.04 13.78 1.25
C ALA A 37 3.66 14.16 0.68
N LYS A 38 3.21 13.49 -0.40
CA LYS A 38 1.91 13.78 -1.02
C LYS A 38 0.72 13.37 -0.18
N CYS A 39 0.78 12.22 0.50
CA CYS A 39 -0.27 11.83 1.45
C CYS A 39 -0.36 12.84 2.61
N LYS A 40 0.77 13.31 3.13
CA LYS A 40 0.83 14.31 4.20
C LYS A 40 0.28 15.67 3.75
N GLU A 41 0.66 16.14 2.56
CA GLU A 41 0.13 17.37 1.96
C GLU A 41 -1.39 17.32 1.82
N CYS A 42 -1.94 16.21 1.31
CA CYS A 42 -3.37 16.02 1.19
C CYS A 42 -4.08 15.96 2.55
N ALA A 43 -3.47 15.30 3.54
CA ALA A 43 -4.04 15.24 4.90
C ALA A 43 -4.12 16.64 5.55
N TYR A 44 -3.13 17.50 5.34
CA TYR A 44 -3.21 18.90 5.77
C TYR A 44 -4.34 19.65 5.07
N LEU A 45 -4.47 19.49 3.74
CA LEU A 45 -5.56 20.11 2.98
C LEU A 45 -6.94 19.68 3.49
N VAL A 46 -7.12 18.39 3.78
CA VAL A 46 -8.35 17.85 4.37
C VAL A 46 -8.60 18.42 5.76
N ASN A 47 -7.57 18.49 6.61
CA ASN A 47 -7.69 19.04 7.95
C ASN A 47 -8.12 20.53 7.93
N ASP A 48 -7.57 21.29 6.99
CA ASP A 48 -7.75 22.74 6.90
C ASP A 48 -9.07 23.14 6.24
N LEU A 49 -9.49 22.41 5.20
CA LEU A 49 -10.69 22.75 4.43
C LEU A 49 -11.96 22.02 4.89
N ALA A 50 -11.84 20.83 5.48
CA ALA A 50 -13.02 20.09 5.95
C ALA A 50 -13.36 20.46 7.40
N PRO A 51 -14.66 20.61 7.74
CA PRO A 51 -15.08 20.88 9.11
C PRO A 51 -14.68 19.73 10.04
N PHE A 52 -14.58 20.02 11.34
CA PHE A 52 -14.38 18.97 12.34
C PHE A 52 -15.58 18.03 12.34
N SER A 53 -15.41 16.85 11.75
CA SER A 53 -16.46 15.86 11.58
C SER A 53 -15.91 14.44 11.52
N ARG A 54 -16.80 13.45 11.57
CA ARG A 54 -16.44 12.04 11.42
C ARG A 54 -15.87 11.76 10.03
N GLU A 55 -16.43 12.37 9.00
CA GLU A 55 -16.00 12.23 7.60
C GLU A 55 -14.57 12.72 7.41
N ARG A 56 -14.21 13.85 8.04
CA ARG A 56 -12.82 14.34 8.01
C ARG A 56 -11.85 13.35 8.63
N SER A 57 -12.17 12.81 9.81
CA SER A 57 -11.34 11.80 10.46
C SER A 57 -11.19 10.55 9.60
N ILE A 58 -12.29 10.07 8.98
CA ILE A 58 -12.28 8.94 8.05
C ILE A 58 -11.40 9.23 6.83
N ALA A 59 -11.49 10.44 6.25
CA ALA A 59 -10.70 10.83 5.10
C ALA A 59 -9.20 10.79 5.41
N ILE A 60 -8.78 11.30 6.57
CA ILE A 60 -7.39 11.23 7.02
C ILE A 60 -6.94 9.78 7.20
N THR A 61 -7.74 8.93 7.89
CA THR A 61 -7.42 7.50 8.03
C THR A 61 -7.30 6.79 6.67
N LYS A 62 -8.14 7.13 5.70
CA LYS A 62 -8.07 6.56 4.36
C LYS A 62 -6.84 7.01 3.59
N LEU A 63 -6.35 8.23 3.81
CA LEU A 63 -5.07 8.68 3.25
C LEU A 63 -3.89 7.91 3.86
N GLU A 64 -3.91 7.63 5.16
CA GLU A 64 -2.89 6.81 5.83
C GLU A 64 -2.88 5.37 5.27
N GLU A 65 -4.07 4.78 5.09
CA GLU A 65 -4.21 3.45 4.49
C GLU A 65 -3.70 3.43 3.04
N ALA A 66 -4.06 4.44 2.23
CA ALA A 66 -3.56 4.57 0.86
C ALA A 66 -2.03 4.69 0.82
N MET A 67 -1.45 5.50 1.71
CA MET A 67 0.01 5.64 1.85
C MET A 67 0.67 4.31 2.19
N PHE A 68 0.10 3.56 3.14
CA PHE A 68 0.61 2.26 3.53
C PHE A 68 0.64 1.29 2.35
N TRP A 69 -0.48 1.15 1.62
CA TRP A 69 -0.56 0.24 0.48
C TRP A 69 0.34 0.67 -0.69
N ALA A 70 0.49 1.97 -0.93
CA ALA A 70 1.42 2.48 -1.95
C ALA A 70 2.88 2.15 -1.60
N ASN A 71 3.29 2.34 -0.34
CA ASN A 71 4.62 1.93 0.10
C ASN A 71 4.81 0.41 0.06
N ALA A 72 3.78 -0.37 0.44
CA ALA A 72 3.83 -1.81 0.33
C ALA A 72 3.97 -2.27 -1.12
N ALA A 73 3.35 -1.58 -2.09
CA ALA A 73 3.52 -1.87 -3.51
C ALA A 73 4.96 -1.61 -3.97
N VAL A 74 5.58 -0.50 -3.54
CA VAL A 74 7.01 -0.22 -3.82
C VAL A 74 7.93 -1.26 -3.16
N ALA A 75 7.60 -1.76 -1.97
CA ALA A 75 8.40 -2.79 -1.30
C ALA A 75 8.31 -4.18 -1.94
N ARG A 76 7.28 -4.45 -2.75
CA ARG A 76 6.98 -5.75 -3.35
C ARG A 76 7.33 -5.85 -4.84
N ASN A 77 7.73 -4.75 -5.49
CA ASN A 77 8.02 -4.66 -6.94
C ASN A 77 9.27 -3.85 -7.21
#